data_AF-A0A3R7MF65-F1
#
_entry.id   AF-A0A3R7MF65-F1
#
_cell.length_a   1.000
_cell.length_b   1.000
_cell.length_c   1.000
_cell.angle_alpha   90.00
_cell.angle_beta   90.00
_cell.angle_gamma   90.00
#
_symmetry.space_group_name_H-M   'P 1'
#
loop_
_entity.id
_entity.type
_entity.pdbx_description
1 polymer ?
#
loop_
_entity_poly.entity_id
_entity_poly.type
_entity_poly.pdbx_seq_one_letter_code
_entity_poly.pdbx_strand_id
1 'polypeptide(L)'
;MTSLNARVSILAAANPAYGRYNPKKSVEQNIQLPAALLSRFDLLWLIQDRPDRENDLRLAQHITYVHQHCAQPPTQFKPLDMKLMRRYIALCKKKQPTIPENLTDYLVSAYVEMRKEARNNKDMTFTSARTLLAVLRLSTALARLRLVDAVEKEDVNEAMRLIERGKDSLNHTEEENRKVNECIEEYEELMSG
;
A
#
# COMPACT_ATOMS: atom_id res chain seq x y z
N MET A 1 17.97 29.95 -17.30
CA MET A 1 17.31 28.99 -16.39
C MET A 1 18.35 27.96 -16.00
N THR A 2 18.85 27.99 -14.76
CA THR A 2 19.82 27.01 -14.24
C THR A 2 19.07 25.83 -13.63
N SER A 3 19.56 24.61 -13.85
CA SER A 3 18.95 23.38 -13.31
C SER A 3 19.93 22.68 -12.35
N LEU A 4 19.39 21.99 -11.34
CA LEU A 4 20.14 21.21 -10.35
C LEU A 4 19.58 19.80 -10.28
N ASN A 5 20.45 18.82 -10.10
CA ASN A 5 20.07 17.43 -9.97
C ASN A 5 19.49 17.15 -8.57
N ALA A 6 18.26 16.67 -8.49
CA ALA A 6 17.63 16.20 -7.25
C ALA A 6 17.33 14.69 -7.35
N ARG A 7 18.08 13.87 -6.62
CA ARG A 7 17.86 12.42 -6.50
C ARG A 7 17.33 12.11 -5.10
N VAL A 8 16.02 12.10 -4.96
CA VAL A 8 15.33 11.90 -3.68
C VAL A 8 14.20 10.88 -3.80
N SER A 9 13.91 10.20 -2.70
CA SER A 9 12.68 9.43 -2.53
C SER A 9 11.66 10.29 -1.80
N ILE A 10 10.39 10.22 -2.20
CA ILE A 10 9.30 10.99 -1.59
C ILE A 10 8.43 10.03 -0.78
N LEU A 11 8.24 10.35 0.49
CA LEU A 11 7.18 9.79 1.33
C LEU A 11 6.21 10.92 1.63
N ALA A 12 4.94 10.73 1.30
CA ALA A 12 3.89 11.73 1.49
C ALA A 12 2.77 11.15 2.35
N ALA A 13 2.21 11.98 3.23
CA ALA A 13 0.98 11.72 3.96
C ALA A 13 0.02 12.87 3.68
N ALA A 14 -1.23 12.56 3.39
CA ALA A 14 -2.26 13.53 3.07
C ALA A 14 -3.56 13.13 3.76
N ASN A 15 -4.28 14.12 4.27
CA ASN A 15 -5.62 13.91 4.80
C ASN A 15 -6.65 14.05 3.68
N PRO A 16 -7.79 13.34 3.75
CA PRO A 16 -8.91 13.57 2.83
C PRO A 16 -9.38 15.03 2.89
N ALA A 17 -9.75 15.61 1.75
CA ALA A 17 -10.09 17.02 1.61
C ALA A 17 -11.24 17.50 2.52
N TYR A 18 -12.15 16.59 2.90
CA TYR A 18 -13.32 16.88 3.74
C TYR A 18 -13.20 16.24 5.13
N GLY A 19 -11.97 15.96 5.60
CA GLY A 19 -11.67 15.39 6.91
C GLY A 19 -11.91 13.88 7.03
N ARG A 20 -12.85 13.32 6.27
CA ARG A 20 -13.09 11.87 6.16
C ARG A 20 -13.04 11.42 4.72
N TYR A 21 -12.56 10.20 4.50
CA TYR A 21 -12.55 9.58 3.18
C TYR A 21 -13.99 9.20 2.79
N ASN A 22 -14.45 9.65 1.63
CA ASN A 22 -15.76 9.30 1.10
C ASN A 22 -15.63 8.15 0.08
N PRO A 23 -16.19 6.96 0.37
CA PRO A 23 -16.11 5.80 -0.51
C PRO A 23 -16.75 6.02 -1.88
N LYS A 24 -17.76 6.91 -1.95
CA LYS A 24 -18.53 7.18 -3.18
C LYS A 24 -17.81 8.12 -4.14
N LYS A 25 -16.63 8.63 -3.76
CA LYS A 25 -15.80 9.54 -4.55
C LYS A 25 -14.53 8.83 -4.96
N SER A 26 -13.99 9.19 -6.13
CA SER A 26 -12.70 8.66 -6.56
C SER A 26 -11.57 9.12 -5.64
N VAL A 27 -10.44 8.42 -5.67
CA VAL A 27 -9.23 8.77 -4.90
C VAL A 27 -8.78 10.20 -5.21
N GLU A 28 -8.82 10.60 -6.49
CA GLU A 28 -8.48 11.95 -6.95
C GLU A 28 -9.35 13.02 -6.29
N GLN A 29 -10.66 12.77 -6.20
CA GLN A 29 -11.61 13.68 -5.57
C GLN A 29 -11.47 13.73 -4.05
N ASN A 30 -11.11 12.59 -3.43
CA ASN A 30 -10.88 12.52 -1.99
C ASN A 30 -9.60 13.25 -1.57
N ILE A 31 -8.52 13.15 -2.35
CA ILE A 31 -7.20 13.71 -2.01
C ILE A 31 -7.00 15.12 -2.61
N GLN A 32 -7.81 15.53 -3.60
CA GLN A 32 -7.61 16.75 -4.39
C GLN A 32 -6.24 16.80 -5.10
N LEU A 33 -5.76 15.63 -5.55
CA LEU A 33 -4.56 15.52 -6.36
C LEU A 33 -4.90 15.00 -7.76
N PRO A 34 -4.37 15.63 -8.83
CA PRO A 34 -4.61 15.18 -10.18
C PRO A 34 -4.02 13.78 -10.42
N ALA A 35 -4.70 12.96 -11.23
CA ALA A 35 -4.28 11.62 -11.65
C ALA A 35 -2.80 11.54 -12.07
N ALA A 36 -2.33 12.58 -12.76
CA ALA A 36 -0.97 12.67 -13.27
C ALA A 36 0.09 12.66 -12.15
N LEU A 37 -0.20 13.22 -10.97
CA LEU A 37 0.69 13.15 -9.81
C LEU A 37 0.56 11.81 -9.08
N LEU A 38 -0.66 11.32 -8.90
CA LEU A 38 -0.90 10.03 -8.24
C LEU A 38 -0.21 8.88 -8.98
N SER A 39 -0.21 8.91 -10.32
CA SER A 39 0.48 7.92 -11.14
C SER A 39 2.01 7.91 -11.00
N ARG A 40 2.61 8.90 -10.32
CA ARG A 40 4.06 8.95 -10.05
C ARG A 40 4.45 8.19 -8.79
N PHE A 41 3.49 7.87 -7.93
CA PHE A 41 3.72 7.05 -6.75
C PHE A 41 3.66 5.56 -7.12
N ASP A 42 4.59 4.79 -6.55
CA ASP A 42 4.64 3.33 -6.74
C ASP A 42 3.60 2.61 -5.88
N LEU A 43 3.37 3.13 -4.68
CA LEU A 43 2.43 2.59 -3.70
C LEU A 43 1.56 3.73 -3.19
N LEU A 44 0.26 3.49 -3.16
CA LEU A 44 -0.73 4.37 -2.54
C LEU A 44 -1.53 3.54 -1.56
N TRP A 45 -1.51 3.93 -0.30
CA TRP A 45 -2.15 3.21 0.79
C TRP A 45 -3.14 4.15 1.47
N LEU A 46 -4.38 3.70 1.61
CA LEU A 46 -5.40 4.40 2.37
C LEU A 46 -5.49 3.77 3.76
N ILE A 47 -5.19 4.56 4.77
CA ILE A 47 -5.33 4.17 6.18
C ILE A 47 -6.63 4.81 6.67
N GLN A 48 -7.63 3.98 6.95
CA GLN A 48 -8.91 4.43 7.51
C GLN A 48 -9.00 4.07 8.98
N ASP A 49 -9.46 5.01 9.78
CA ASP A 49 -9.83 4.79 11.17
C ASP A 49 -11.28 4.30 11.22
N ARG A 50 -11.46 2.98 11.25
CA ARG A 50 -12.78 2.33 11.35
C ARG A 50 -13.00 1.92 12.81
N PRO A 51 -14.14 2.29 13.43
CA PRO A 51 -14.45 1.85 14.79
C PRO A 51 -14.51 0.33 14.85
N ASP A 52 -13.67 -0.27 15.68
CA ASP A 52 -13.62 -1.71 15.89
C ASP A 52 -13.30 -1.96 17.36
N ARG A 53 -14.25 -2.58 18.07
CA ARG A 53 -14.18 -2.73 19.53
C ARG A 53 -12.90 -3.40 20.01
N GLU A 54 -12.42 -4.40 19.28
CA GLU A 54 -11.23 -5.17 19.67
C GLU A 54 -9.94 -4.39 19.40
N ASN A 55 -9.84 -3.73 18.25
CA ASN A 55 -8.70 -2.88 17.91
C ASN A 55 -8.65 -1.63 18.79
N ASP A 56 -9.79 -1.00 19.06
CA ASP A 56 -9.93 0.16 19.96
C ASP A 56 -9.51 -0.21 21.39
N LEU A 57 -9.92 -1.39 21.87
CA LEU A 57 -9.49 -1.91 23.18
C LEU A 57 -7.97 -2.10 23.23
N ARG A 58 -7.38 -2.75 22.22
CA ARG A 58 -5.92 -2.96 22.14
C ARG A 58 -5.17 -1.64 22.08
N LEU A 59 -5.66 -0.68 21.30
CA LEU A 59 -5.08 0.65 21.18
C LEU A 59 -5.13 1.40 22.51
N ALA A 60 -6.29 1.42 23.17
CA ALA A 60 -6.47 2.07 24.47
C ALA A 60 -5.57 1.45 25.55
N GLN A 61 -5.48 0.11 25.60
CA GLN A 61 -4.57 -0.60 26.49
C GLN A 61 -3.10 -0.24 26.23
N HIS A 62 -2.70 -0.19 24.95
CA HIS A 62 -1.35 0.18 24.55
C HIS A 62 -1.01 1.62 24.98
N ILE A 63 -1.88 2.59 24.66
CA ILE A 63 -1.70 4.01 25.02
C ILE A 63 -1.59 4.15 26.54
N THR A 64 -2.52 3.53 27.28
CA THR A 64 -2.52 3.59 28.75
C THR A 64 -1.24 3.02 29.33
N TYR A 65 -0.77 1.88 28.81
CA TYR A 65 0.49 1.28 29.26
C TYR A 65 1.68 2.21 29.02
N VAL A 66 1.79 2.81 27.83
CA VAL A 66 2.89 3.72 27.47
C VAL A 66 2.90 4.94 28.39
N HIS A 67 1.74 5.52 28.70
CA HIS A 67 1.65 6.67 29.60
C HIS A 67 1.94 6.31 31.07
N GLN A 68 1.64 5.09 31.49
CA GLN A 68 1.94 4.62 32.86
C GLN A 68 3.42 4.27 33.06
N HIS A 69 4.05 3.66 32.06
CA HIS A 69 5.40 3.07 32.19
C HIS A 69 6.49 3.88 31.47
N CYS A 70 6.12 4.92 30.72
CA CYS A 70 7.00 5.66 29.81
C CYS A 70 7.78 4.75 28.84
N ALA A 71 7.22 3.57 28.54
CA ALA A 71 7.83 2.52 27.73
C ALA A 71 6.76 1.73 26.98
N GLN A 72 7.12 1.18 25.82
CA GLN A 72 6.24 0.32 25.06
C GLN A 72 5.90 -0.97 25.83
N PRO A 73 4.68 -1.53 25.66
CA PRO A 73 4.33 -2.80 26.28
C PRO A 73 5.27 -3.92 25.84
N PRO A 74 5.52 -4.90 26.72
CA PRO A 74 6.40 -6.01 26.43
C PRO A 74 5.91 -6.72 25.18
N THR A 75 6.72 -6.66 24.13
CA THR A 75 6.41 -7.28 22.85
C THR A 75 7.07 -8.66 22.81
N GLN A 76 6.46 -9.63 22.12
CA GLN A 76 7.01 -10.99 22.00
C GLN A 76 8.37 -11.05 21.29
N PHE A 77 8.73 -10.00 20.54
CA PHE A 77 10.01 -9.89 19.86
C PHE A 77 10.89 -8.81 20.48
N LYS A 78 12.19 -9.07 20.50
CA LYS A 78 13.21 -8.07 20.88
C LYS A 78 13.41 -7.11 19.71
N PRO A 79 13.18 -5.80 19.87
CA PRO A 79 13.43 -4.83 18.81
C PRO A 79 14.92 -4.80 18.45
N LEU A 80 15.21 -4.66 17.16
CA LEU A 80 16.58 -4.48 16.67
C LEU A 80 17.06 -3.06 16.96
N ASP A 81 18.34 -2.92 17.29
CA ASP A 81 18.95 -1.60 17.47
C ASP A 81 18.94 -0.81 16.15
N MET A 82 18.57 0.46 16.22
CA MET A 82 18.54 1.37 15.09
C MET A 82 19.92 1.51 14.42
N LYS A 83 21.03 1.40 15.16
CA LYS A 83 22.38 1.43 14.57
C LYS A 83 22.61 0.20 13.69
N LEU A 84 22.18 -0.97 14.14
CA LEU A 84 22.28 -2.22 13.39
C LEU A 84 21.41 -2.14 12.12
N MET A 85 20.16 -1.69 12.23
CA MET A 85 19.27 -1.52 11.07
C MET A 85 19.87 -0.57 10.02
N ARG A 86 20.40 0.59 10.45
CA ARG A 86 21.06 1.55 9.53
C ARG A 86 22.26 0.92 8.84
N ARG A 87 23.09 0.17 9.58
CA ARG A 87 24.25 -0.53 9.01
C ARG A 87 23.81 -1.58 7.98
N TYR A 88 22.76 -2.34 8.28
CA TYR A 88 22.21 -3.35 7.38
C TYR A 88 21.68 -2.72 6.08
N ILE A 89 20.84 -1.68 6.19
CA ILE A 89 20.31 -0.95 5.03
C ILE A 89 21.44 -0.35 4.19
N ALA A 90 22.50 0.16 4.81
CA ALA A 90 23.67 0.68 4.10
C ALA A 90 24.41 -0.42 3.31
N LEU A 91 24.43 -1.66 3.79
CA LEU A 91 24.96 -2.80 3.04
C LEU A 91 24.03 -3.17 1.86
N CYS A 92 22.72 -3.27 2.09
CA CYS A 92 21.73 -3.56 1.05
C CYS A 92 21.79 -2.55 -0.10
N LYS A 93 21.98 -1.25 0.20
CA LYS A 93 22.09 -0.19 -0.81
C LYS A 93 23.30 -0.32 -1.74
N LYS A 94 24.33 -1.10 -1.38
CA LYS A 94 25.49 -1.36 -2.25
C LYS A 94 25.21 -2.41 -3.32
N LYS A 95 24.19 -3.26 -3.12
CA LYS A 95 23.81 -4.30 -4.07
C LYS A 95 23.02 -3.72 -5.25
N GLN A 96 23.31 -4.23 -6.45
CA GLN A 96 22.61 -3.87 -7.69
C GLN A 96 22.11 -5.15 -8.36
N PRO A 97 21.04 -5.77 -7.83
CA PRO A 97 20.51 -7.00 -8.37
C PRO A 97 19.97 -6.78 -9.79
N THR A 98 20.20 -7.76 -10.66
CA THR A 98 19.71 -7.76 -12.04
C THR A 98 18.44 -8.60 -12.16
N ILE A 99 17.56 -8.25 -13.10
CA ILE A 99 16.39 -9.07 -13.41
C ILE A 99 16.84 -10.11 -14.45
N PRO A 100 16.76 -11.41 -14.13
CA PRO A 100 17.13 -12.47 -15.07
C PRO A 100 16.08 -12.60 -16.19
N GLU A 101 16.53 -13.02 -17.37
CA GLU A 101 15.72 -13.04 -18.59
C GLU A 101 14.50 -13.96 -18.46
N ASN A 102 14.63 -15.07 -17.72
CA ASN A 102 13.56 -16.04 -17.46
C ASN A 102 12.37 -15.46 -16.66
N LEU A 103 12.51 -14.31 -16.00
CA LEU A 103 11.40 -13.64 -15.31
C LEU A 103 10.67 -12.62 -16.18
N THR A 104 11.20 -12.29 -17.35
CA THR A 104 10.64 -11.26 -18.23
C THR A 104 9.22 -11.62 -18.66
N ASP A 105 9.01 -12.85 -19.13
CA ASP A 105 7.68 -13.33 -19.56
C ASP A 105 6.66 -13.31 -18.42
N TYR A 106 7.11 -13.65 -17.21
CA TYR A 106 6.28 -13.63 -16.01
C TYR A 106 5.86 -12.21 -15.64
N LEU A 107 6.80 -11.26 -15.63
CA LEU A 107 6.54 -9.84 -15.34
C LEU A 107 5.59 -9.20 -16.36
N VAL A 108 5.78 -9.51 -17.64
CA VAL A 108 4.91 -9.01 -18.72
C VAL A 108 3.50 -9.58 -18.54
N SER A 109 3.39 -10.89 -18.31
CA SER A 109 2.09 -11.56 -18.11
C SER A 109 1.35 -11.00 -16.90
N ALA A 110 2.04 -10.83 -15.76
CA ALA A 110 1.46 -10.26 -14.55
C ALA A 110 0.96 -8.82 -14.77
N TYR A 111 1.70 -8.00 -15.51
CA TYR A 111 1.28 -6.64 -15.84
C TYR A 111 0.07 -6.60 -16.79
N VAL A 112 0.02 -7.47 -17.79
CA VAL A 112 -1.12 -7.56 -18.72
C VAL A 112 -2.38 -7.94 -17.97
N GLU A 113 -2.31 -8.92 -17.06
CA GLU A 113 -3.46 -9.32 -16.24
C GLU A 113 -3.93 -8.19 -15.34
N MET A 114 -3.00 -7.54 -14.62
CA MET A 114 -3.31 -6.39 -13.78
C MET A 114 -3.99 -5.24 -14.57
N ARG A 115 -3.62 -5.06 -15.84
CA ARG A 115 -4.21 -4.04 -16.71
C ARG A 115 -5.59 -4.45 -17.25
N LYS A 116 -5.83 -5.74 -17.42
CA LYS A 116 -7.14 -6.29 -17.78
C LYS A 116 -8.14 -6.11 -16.63
N GLU A 117 -7.74 -6.44 -15.40
CA GLU A 117 -8.55 -6.21 -14.20
C GLU A 117 -8.91 -4.74 -14.01
N ALA A 118 -7.94 -3.84 -14.23
CA ALA A 118 -8.16 -2.41 -14.11
C ALA A 118 -9.12 -1.83 -15.17
N ARG A 119 -9.32 -2.49 -16.32
CA ARG A 119 -10.34 -2.09 -17.29
C ARG A 119 -11.75 -2.47 -16.84
N ASN A 120 -11.89 -3.56 -16.10
CA ASN A 120 -13.17 -4.04 -15.63
C ASN A 120 -13.67 -3.25 -14.42
N ASN A 121 -12.76 -2.64 -13.66
CA ASN A 121 -13.09 -1.90 -12.44
C ASN A 121 -12.91 -0.39 -12.64
N LYS A 122 -14.02 0.36 -12.72
CA LYS A 122 -14.07 1.75 -13.21
C LYS A 122 -13.32 2.74 -12.31
N ASP A 123 -13.14 2.41 -11.04
CA ASP A 123 -12.43 3.22 -10.06
C ASP A 123 -10.90 2.96 -10.03
N MET A 124 -10.42 1.99 -10.80
CA MET A 124 -9.00 1.60 -10.86
C MET A 124 -8.20 2.49 -11.83
N THR A 125 -8.12 3.78 -11.54
CA THR A 125 -7.52 4.82 -12.41
C THR A 125 -5.98 4.76 -12.55
N PHE A 126 -5.30 3.84 -11.86
CA PHE A 126 -3.83 3.95 -11.67
C PHE A 126 -2.96 2.92 -12.39
N THR A 127 -3.54 1.93 -13.09
CA THR A 127 -2.74 0.90 -13.80
C THR A 127 -2.19 1.43 -15.13
N SER A 128 -1.07 2.14 -15.06
CA SER A 128 -0.31 2.66 -16.21
C SER A 128 0.99 1.88 -16.43
N ALA A 129 1.74 2.17 -17.50
CA ALA A 129 3.08 1.58 -17.66
C ALA A 129 4.03 1.86 -16.47
N ARG A 130 3.75 2.89 -15.65
CA ARG A 130 4.50 3.19 -14.43
C ARG A 130 4.34 2.12 -13.35
N THR A 131 3.22 1.39 -13.31
CA THR A 131 3.04 0.33 -12.33
C THR A 131 3.96 -0.86 -12.62
N LEU A 132 4.26 -1.15 -13.89
CA LEU A 132 5.28 -2.15 -14.22
C LEU A 132 6.65 -1.71 -13.70
N LEU A 133 7.02 -0.43 -13.90
CA LEU A 133 8.25 0.13 -13.32
C LEU A 133 8.25 0.08 -11.79
N ALA A 134 7.10 0.27 -11.15
CA ALA A 134 6.93 0.12 -9.71
C ALA A 134 7.24 -1.32 -9.26
N VAL A 135 6.66 -2.32 -9.92
CA VAL A 135 6.93 -3.74 -9.66
C VAL A 135 8.43 -4.03 -9.76
N LEU A 136 9.08 -3.63 -10.85
CA LEU A 136 10.52 -3.83 -11.04
C LEU A 136 11.35 -3.16 -9.92
N ARG A 137 11.00 -1.94 -9.53
CA ARG A 137 11.69 -1.22 -8.45
C ARG A 137 11.49 -1.88 -7.09
N LEU A 138 10.29 -2.38 -6.80
CA LEU A 138 9.99 -3.09 -5.56
C LEU A 138 10.69 -4.45 -5.50
N SER A 139 10.63 -5.24 -6.57
CA SER A 139 11.33 -6.54 -6.64
C SER A 139 12.84 -6.39 -6.50
N THR A 140 13.44 -5.41 -7.17
CA THR A 140 14.88 -5.12 -6.99
C THR A 140 15.22 -4.60 -5.59
N ALA A 141 14.31 -3.86 -4.94
CA ALA A 141 14.48 -3.45 -3.55
C ALA A 141 14.40 -4.64 -2.58
N LEU A 142 13.51 -5.60 -2.80
CA LEU A 142 13.40 -6.83 -2.01
C LEU A 142 14.65 -7.71 -2.18
N ALA A 143 15.12 -7.90 -3.41
CA ALA A 143 16.38 -8.58 -3.69
C ALA A 143 17.58 -7.92 -2.98
N ARG A 144 17.63 -6.57 -2.94
CA ARG A 144 18.64 -5.83 -2.16
C ARG A 144 18.56 -6.12 -0.66
N LEU A 145 17.35 -6.18 -0.10
CA LEU A 145 17.15 -6.50 1.33
C LEU A 145 17.62 -7.91 1.67
N ARG A 146 17.55 -8.84 0.72
CA ARG A 146 18.06 -10.21 0.83
C ARG A 146 19.56 -10.36 0.52
N LEU A 147 20.22 -9.29 0.07
CA LEU A 147 21.63 -9.26 -0.32
C LEU A 147 22.00 -10.19 -1.50
N VAL A 148 21.03 -10.50 -2.37
CA VAL A 148 21.24 -11.31 -3.58
C VAL A 148 21.58 -10.45 -4.81
N ASP A 149 22.17 -11.06 -5.83
CA ASP A 149 22.61 -10.38 -7.06
C ASP A 149 21.61 -10.53 -8.22
N ALA A 150 20.57 -11.35 -8.06
CA ALA A 150 19.49 -11.51 -9.03
C ALA A 150 18.12 -11.45 -8.35
N VAL A 151 17.14 -10.90 -9.05
CA VAL A 151 15.73 -10.92 -8.62
C VAL A 151 15.17 -12.32 -8.83
N GLU A 152 14.42 -12.82 -7.85
CA GLU A 152 13.72 -14.10 -7.92
C GLU A 152 12.21 -13.89 -8.10
N LYS A 153 11.49 -14.97 -8.45
CA LYS A 153 10.04 -14.92 -8.68
C LYS A 153 9.30 -14.48 -7.42
N GLU A 154 9.78 -14.90 -6.25
CA GLU A 154 9.23 -14.58 -4.94
C GLU A 154 9.27 -13.08 -4.65
N ASP A 155 10.31 -12.37 -5.10
CA ASP A 155 10.40 -10.90 -4.98
C ASP A 155 9.37 -10.19 -5.86
N VAL A 156 9.04 -10.77 -7.02
CA VAL A 156 8.00 -10.26 -7.91
C VAL A 156 6.62 -10.50 -7.30
N ASN A 157 6.38 -11.70 -6.76
CA ASN A 157 5.12 -12.03 -6.10
C ASN A 157 4.87 -11.11 -4.90
N GLU A 158 5.89 -10.85 -4.08
CA GLU A 158 5.77 -9.98 -2.92
C GLU A 158 5.57 -8.51 -3.33
N ALA A 159 6.25 -8.04 -4.38
CA ALA A 159 6.01 -6.70 -4.93
C ALA A 159 4.57 -6.54 -5.45
N MET A 160 4.05 -7.55 -6.15
CA MET A 160 2.66 -7.57 -6.62
C MET A 160 1.68 -7.58 -5.45
N ARG A 161 1.93 -8.42 -4.44
CA ARG A 161 1.13 -8.47 -3.20
C ARG A 161 1.05 -7.10 -2.53
N LEU A 162 2.15 -6.35 -2.44
CA LEU A 162 2.15 -5.01 -1.84
C LEU A 162 1.32 -3.99 -2.64
N ILE A 163 1.36 -4.06 -3.97
CA ILE A 163 0.56 -3.20 -4.84
C ILE A 163 -0.92 -3.56 -4.72
N GLU A 164 -1.25 -4.85 -4.74
CA GLU A 164 -2.60 -5.37 -4.57
C GLU A 164 -3.20 -4.96 -3.23
N ARG A 165 -2.46 -5.12 -2.12
CA ARG A 165 -2.90 -4.65 -0.80
C ARG A 165 -3.12 -3.13 -0.74
N GLY A 166 -2.32 -2.36 -1.47
CA GLY A 166 -2.56 -0.94 -1.65
C GLY A 166 -3.90 -0.66 -2.33
N LYS A 167 -4.24 -1.41 -3.38
CA LYS A 167 -5.55 -1.31 -4.06
C LYS A 167 -6.70 -1.78 -3.17
N ASP A 168 -6.55 -2.90 -2.47
CA ASP A 168 -7.55 -3.43 -1.55
C ASP A 168 -7.88 -2.41 -0.45
N SER A 169 -6.88 -1.67 0.04
CA SER A 169 -7.09 -0.61 1.04
C SER A 169 -8.03 0.50 0.54
N LEU A 170 -8.15 0.68 -0.78
CA LEU A 170 -9.07 1.62 -1.42
C LEU A 170 -10.45 0.97 -1.65
N ASN A 171 -10.45 -0.30 -2.09
CA ASN A 171 -11.65 -1.04 -2.51
C ASN A 171 -12.46 -1.64 -1.35
N HIS A 172 -11.84 -1.99 -0.21
CA HIS A 172 -12.53 -2.53 0.98
C HIS A 172 -13.62 -1.60 1.54
N THR A 173 -13.70 -0.39 1.02
CA THR A 173 -14.78 0.55 1.31
C THR A 173 -16.08 0.25 0.53
N GLU A 174 -16.03 -0.50 -0.57
CA GLU A 174 -17.20 -0.83 -1.39
C GLU A 174 -17.92 -2.10 -0.93
N GLU A 175 -17.18 -3.17 -0.59
CA GLU A 175 -17.78 -4.45 -0.16
C GLU A 175 -18.58 -4.32 1.14
N GLU A 176 -18.11 -3.51 2.09
CA GLU A 176 -18.84 -3.26 3.35
C GLU A 176 -20.04 -2.35 3.13
N ASN A 177 -19.94 -1.33 2.27
CA ASN A 177 -21.11 -0.52 1.91
C ASN A 177 -22.18 -1.34 1.20
N ARG A 178 -21.77 -2.34 0.41
CA ARG A 178 -22.70 -3.27 -0.25
C ARG A 178 -23.43 -4.13 0.79
N LYS A 179 -22.70 -4.70 1.76
CA LYS A 179 -23.31 -5.48 2.86
C LYS A 179 -24.22 -4.65 3.76
N VAL A 180 -23.84 -3.41 4.07
CA VAL A 180 -24.69 -2.50 4.86
C VAL A 180 -25.96 -2.13 4.09
N ASN A 181 -25.87 -1.86 2.79
CA ASN A 181 -27.04 -1.60 1.96
C ASN A 181 -27.94 -2.85 1.81
N GLU A 182 -27.36 -4.03 1.60
CA GLU A 182 -28.11 -5.30 1.54
C GLU A 182 -28.87 -5.56 2.86
N CYS A 183 -28.25 -5.31 4.01
CA CYS A 183 -28.93 -5.41 5.31
C CYS A 183 -30.03 -4.34 5.51
N ILE A 184 -29.89 -3.15 4.94
CA ILE A 184 -30.91 -2.10 5.04
C ILE A 184 -32.10 -2.44 4.14
N GLU A 185 -31.86 -2.90 2.91
CA GLU A 185 -32.89 -3.35 1.97
C GLU A 185 -33.69 -4.53 2.55
N GLU A 186 -33.01 -5.49 3.17
CA GLU A 186 -33.64 -6.64 3.84
C GLU A 186 -34.52 -6.21 5.04
N TYR A 187 -34.10 -5.16 5.78
CA TYR A 187 -34.90 -4.58 6.87
C TYR A 187 -36.11 -3.78 6.38
N GLU A 188 -35.99 -3.06 5.26
CA GLU A 188 -37.09 -2.30 4.67
C GLU A 188 -38.16 -3.23 4.06
N GLU A 189 -37.76 -4.35 3.44
CA GLU A 189 -38.68 -5.38 2.95
C GLU A 189 -39.47 -6.04 4.09
N LEU A 190 -38.83 -6.34 5.22
CA LEU A 190 -39.48 -6.93 6.41
C LEU A 190 -40.50 -6.00 7.09
N MET A 191 -40.37 -4.68 6.91
CA MET A 191 -41.29 -3.68 7.48
C MET A 191 -42.43 -3.30 6.53
N SER A 192 -42.38 -3.77 5.28
CA SER A 192 -43.32 -3.44 4.20
C SER A 192 -44.34 -4.55 3.91
N GLY A 193 -44.22 -5.72 4.55
CA GLY A 193 -45.15 -6.86 4.45
C GLY A 193 -45.90 -7.11 5.75
#